data_AF-I2CRQ4-F1
#
_entry.id   AF-I2CRQ4-F1
#
_cell.length_a   1.000
_cell.length_b   1.000
_cell.length_c   1.000
_cell.angle_alpha   90.00
_cell.angle_beta   90.00
_cell.angle_gamma   90.00
#
_symmetry.space_group_name_H-M   'P 1'
#
loop_
_entity.id
_entity.type
_entity.pdbx_description
1 polymer ?
#
loop_
_entity_poly.entity_id
_entity_poly.type
_entity_poly.pdbx_seq_one_letter_code
_entity_poly.pdbx_strand_id
1 'polypeptide(L)'
;GLPAGKEGPMVHIGAVVAAGVSQGRSSLWGVDTSFSRMQDFRNDREKRDFVSCGAASGVASAFGAPLGGVLFSLEEGASYWSSKLTYRAFLCALLTAFTLLVIKTSEEAWGIPDATKMFSFG
;
A
#
# COMPACT_ATOMS: atom_id res chain seq x y z
N GLY A 1 3.57 -23.99 -13.43
CA GLY A 1 3.92 -22.56 -13.39
C GLY A 1 5.33 -22.40 -12.85
N LEU A 2 5.97 -21.25 -13.07
CA LEU A 2 7.24 -20.93 -12.39
C LEU A 2 7.03 -20.91 -10.86
N PRO A 3 8.04 -21.31 -10.05
CA PRO A 3 7.97 -21.22 -8.59
C PRO A 3 8.14 -19.75 -8.13
N ALA A 4 7.10 -18.92 -8.32
CA ALA A 4 7.11 -17.50 -8.00
C ALA A 4 5.84 -17.08 -7.22
N GLY A 5 6.01 -16.23 -6.21
CA GLY A 5 4.92 -15.70 -5.38
C GLY A 5 4.52 -14.28 -5.79
N LYS A 6 3.23 -13.97 -5.69
CA LYS A 6 2.66 -12.63 -5.98
C LYS A 6 2.93 -11.58 -4.89
N GLU A 7 3.39 -12.02 -3.72
CA GLU A 7 3.44 -11.17 -2.53
C GLU A 7 4.53 -10.10 -2.60
N GLY A 8 5.71 -10.42 -3.14
CA GLY A 8 6.79 -9.45 -3.36
C GLY A 8 6.39 -8.28 -4.28
N PRO A 9 5.84 -8.56 -5.48
CA PRO A 9 5.32 -7.52 -6.37
C PRO A 9 4.27 -6.61 -5.72
N MET A 10 3.42 -7.13 -4.83
CA MET A 10 2.38 -6.35 -4.16
C MET A 10 2.96 -5.24 -3.28
N VAL A 11 4.08 -5.51 -2.59
CA VAL A 11 4.79 -4.50 -1.78
C VAL A 11 5.31 -3.37 -2.67
N HIS A 12 5.89 -3.71 -3.82
CA HIS A 12 6.41 -2.73 -4.76
C HIS A 12 5.29 -1.86 -5.36
N ILE A 13 4.17 -2.48 -5.73
CA ILE A 13 3.00 -1.75 -6.26
C ILE A 13 2.46 -0.77 -5.21
N GLY A 14 2.32 -1.19 -3.95
CA GLY A 14 1.89 -0.33 -2.86
C GLY A 14 2.82 0.88 -2.66
N ALA A 15 4.14 0.66 -2.72
CA ALA A 15 5.15 1.72 -2.64
C ALA A 15 5.06 2.72 -3.81
N VAL A 16 4.89 2.23 -5.05
CA VAL A 16 4.77 3.08 -6.25
C VAL A 16 3.50 3.93 -6.20
N VAL A 17 2.36 3.33 -5.83
CA VAL A 17 1.10 4.07 -5.68
C VAL A 17 1.23 5.15 -4.61
N ALA A 18 1.82 4.85 -3.47
CA ALA A 18 2.02 5.83 -2.41
C ALA A 18 2.98 6.96 -2.82
N ALA A 19 4.05 6.65 -3.57
CA ALA A 19 4.93 7.67 -4.14
C ALA A 19 4.20 8.58 -5.13
N GLY A 20 3.34 8.03 -5.99
CA GLY A 20 2.53 8.80 -6.93
C GLY A 20 1.53 9.71 -6.23
N VAL A 21 0.82 9.20 -5.23
CA VAL A 21 -0.14 9.96 -4.41
C VAL A 21 0.55 11.08 -3.63
N SER A 22 1.73 10.81 -3.05
CA SER A 22 2.52 11.82 -2.32
C SER A 22 2.88 13.03 -3.18
N GLN A 23 3.23 12.82 -4.44
CA GLN A 23 3.71 13.91 -5.30
C GLN A 23 2.55 14.72 -5.93
N GLY A 24 1.35 14.14 -6.02
CA GLY A 24 0.20 14.78 -6.67
C GLY A 24 0.53 15.23 -8.10
N ARG A 25 1.39 14.49 -8.79
CA ARG A 25 1.79 14.78 -10.18
C ARG A 25 1.73 13.49 -10.95
N SER A 26 0.89 13.45 -11.98
CA SER A 26 1.01 12.41 -12.98
C SER A 26 1.91 12.92 -14.10
N SER A 27 3.18 12.53 -14.07
CA SER A 27 4.11 12.81 -15.18
C SER A 27 3.67 12.15 -16.49
N LEU A 28 2.79 11.13 -16.42
CA LEU A 28 2.32 10.35 -17.56
C LEU A 28 1.08 10.97 -18.23
N TRP A 29 0.20 11.63 -17.45
CA TRP A 29 -1.05 12.23 -17.95
C TRP A 29 -1.02 13.77 -18.01
N GLY A 30 0.11 14.41 -17.66
CA GLY A 30 0.23 15.87 -17.68
C GLY A 30 -0.68 16.59 -16.68
N VAL A 31 -1.27 15.84 -15.73
CA VAL A 31 -2.13 16.40 -14.67
C VAL A 31 -1.22 16.79 -13.51
N ASP A 32 -0.92 18.08 -13.43
CA ASP A 32 -0.31 18.68 -12.24
C ASP A 32 -1.44 19.24 -11.38
N THR A 33 -1.69 18.66 -10.20
CA THR A 33 -2.58 19.27 -9.20
C THR A 33 -1.89 20.44 -8.51
N SER A 34 -1.28 21.35 -9.29
CA SER A 34 -0.57 22.54 -8.80
C SER A 34 -1.49 23.52 -8.07
N PHE A 35 -2.82 23.36 -8.19
CA PHE A 35 -3.84 24.13 -7.48
C PHE A 35 -4.20 23.53 -6.10
N SER A 36 -3.77 22.31 -5.79
CA SER A 36 -4.14 21.62 -4.55
C SER A 36 -3.04 21.72 -3.50
N ARG A 37 -3.43 21.64 -2.21
CA ARG A 37 -2.61 21.62 -0.99
C ARG A 37 -1.56 20.48 -0.93
N MET A 38 -1.40 19.73 -2.03
CA MET A 38 -0.44 18.64 -2.19
C MET A 38 0.98 19.11 -2.52
N GLN A 39 1.21 20.41 -2.75
CA GLN A 39 2.56 20.95 -2.95
C GLN A 39 3.46 20.79 -1.71
N ASP A 40 2.89 20.90 -0.51
CA ASP A 40 3.65 20.77 0.76
C ASP A 40 4.26 19.36 0.93
N PHE A 41 3.63 18.34 0.32
CA PHE A 41 4.06 16.93 0.40
C PHE A 41 5.14 16.54 -0.63
N ARG A 42 5.61 17.50 -1.44
CA ARG A 42 6.66 17.29 -2.47
C ARG A 42 8.08 17.36 -1.89
N ASN A 43 8.25 16.83 -0.69
CA ASN A 43 9.54 16.73 -0.01
C ASN A 43 10.02 15.27 0.00
N ASP A 44 11.33 15.04 -0.13
CA ASP A 44 11.89 13.68 -0.14
C ASP A 44 11.62 12.92 1.16
N ARG A 45 11.52 13.65 2.28
CA ARG A 45 11.17 13.07 3.58
C ARG A 45 9.74 12.56 3.60
N GLU A 46 8.79 13.36 3.14
CA GLU A 46 7.38 12.96 3.14
C GLU A 46 7.12 11.89 2.09
N LYS A 47 7.74 11.98 0.90
CA LYS A 47 7.71 10.92 -0.10
C LYS A 47 8.16 9.58 0.48
N ARG A 48 9.24 9.57 1.26
CA ARG A 48 9.72 8.35 1.94
C ARG A 48 8.71 7.84 2.96
N ASP A 49 8.11 8.72 3.76
CA ASP A 49 7.09 8.36 4.73
C ASP A 49 5.85 7.72 4.06
N PHE A 50 5.41 8.28 2.92
CA PHE A 50 4.33 7.70 2.11
C PHE A 50 4.72 6.35 1.52
N VAL A 51 5.92 6.22 0.95
CA VAL A 51 6.43 4.95 0.41
C VAL A 51 6.47 3.87 1.49
N SER A 52 6.94 4.18 2.69
CA SER A 52 6.92 3.25 3.83
C SER A 52 5.49 2.82 4.19
N CYS A 53 4.55 3.76 4.24
CA CYS A 53 3.13 3.41 4.46
C CYS A 53 2.56 2.53 3.33
N GLY A 54 2.95 2.80 2.08
CA GLY A 54 2.56 2.03 0.90
C GLY A 54 3.15 0.62 0.85
N ALA A 55 4.40 0.46 1.31
CA ALA A 55 5.01 -0.86 1.45
C ALA A 55 4.28 -1.66 2.55
N ALA A 56 3.99 -1.02 3.70
CA ALA A 56 3.24 -1.65 4.78
C ALA A 56 1.83 -2.08 4.34
N SER A 57 1.11 -1.24 3.58
CA SER A 57 -0.21 -1.61 3.02
C SER A 57 -0.10 -2.71 1.97
N GLY A 58 0.93 -2.69 1.13
CA GLY A 58 1.22 -3.77 0.18
C GLY A 58 1.38 -5.12 0.88
N VAL A 59 2.19 -5.20 1.94
CA VAL A 59 2.33 -6.41 2.76
C VAL A 59 1.01 -6.80 3.45
N ALA A 60 0.28 -5.82 4.00
CA ALA A 60 -1.02 -6.07 4.60
C ALA A 60 -2.03 -6.66 3.60
N SER A 61 -2.00 -6.20 2.34
CA SER A 61 -2.88 -6.71 1.28
C SER A 61 -2.49 -8.09 0.77
N ALA A 62 -1.18 -8.37 0.72
CA ALA A 62 -0.60 -9.64 0.31
C ALA A 62 -0.92 -10.77 1.29
N PHE A 63 -0.66 -10.54 2.58
CA PHE A 63 -0.71 -11.57 3.62
C PHE A 63 -1.92 -11.47 4.55
N GLY A 64 -2.73 -10.41 4.46
CA GLY A 64 -3.82 -10.16 5.40
C GLY A 64 -3.35 -9.82 6.82
N ALA A 65 -2.08 -9.45 6.99
CA ALA A 65 -1.45 -9.20 8.28
C ALA A 65 -1.04 -7.72 8.41
N PRO A 66 -1.93 -6.83 8.88
CA PRO A 66 -1.65 -5.39 8.94
C PRO A 66 -0.51 -5.04 9.89
N LEU A 67 -0.41 -5.71 11.05
CA LEU A 67 0.71 -5.53 11.98
C LEU A 67 2.03 -6.01 11.38
N GLY A 68 2.01 -7.14 10.65
CA GLY A 68 3.19 -7.66 9.97
C GLY A 68 3.72 -6.69 8.91
N GLY A 69 2.84 -6.05 8.15
CA GLY A 69 3.24 -5.04 7.17
C GLY A 69 3.89 -3.80 7.77
N VAL A 70 3.39 -3.33 8.92
CA VAL A 70 4.00 -2.19 9.63
C VAL A 70 5.36 -2.57 10.20
N LEU A 71 5.49 -3.75 10.80
CA LEU A 71 6.77 -4.24 11.33
C LEU A 71 7.80 -4.45 10.21
N PHE A 72 7.38 -5.01 9.07
CA PHE A 72 8.21 -5.11 7.88
C PHE A 72 8.71 -3.73 7.43
N SER A 73 7.82 -2.74 7.31
CA SER A 73 8.22 -1.39 6.91
C SER A 73 9.10 -0.69 7.95
N LEU A 74 8.96 -1.02 9.24
CA LEU A 74 9.81 -0.52 10.32
C LEU A 74 11.23 -1.11 10.22
N GLU A 75 11.34 -2.41 9.96
CA GLU A 75 12.59 -3.13 9.80
C GLU A 75 13.40 -2.58 8.62
N GLU A 76 12.75 -2.45 7.45
CA GLU A 76 13.37 -1.92 6.23
C GLU A 76 13.61 -0.39 6.27
N GLY A 77 12.85 0.33 7.10
CA GLY A 77 12.88 1.79 7.21
C GLY A 77 13.76 2.37 8.34
N ALA A 78 14.51 1.53 9.05
CA ALA A 78 15.05 1.78 10.39
C ALA A 78 16.07 2.94 10.55
N SER A 79 16.43 3.69 9.51
CA SER A 79 17.40 4.79 9.67
C SER A 79 16.86 5.96 10.50
N TYR A 80 15.58 6.34 10.32
CA TYR A 80 14.92 7.41 11.09
C TYR A 80 13.41 7.20 11.10
N TRP A 81 12.87 6.65 12.19
CA TRP A 81 11.43 6.41 12.33
C TRP A 81 10.80 7.28 13.42
N SER A 82 9.64 7.88 13.14
CA SER A 82 8.89 8.69 14.10
C SER A 82 7.63 7.96 14.58
N SER A 83 7.23 8.14 15.85
CA SER A 83 6.00 7.53 16.37
C SER A 83 4.74 7.97 15.59
N LYS A 84 4.76 9.18 15.02
CA LYS A 84 3.70 9.69 14.14
C LYS A 84 3.61 8.89 12.84
N LEU A 85 4.77 8.50 12.26
CA LEU A 85 4.82 7.68 11.07
C LEU A 85 4.29 6.27 11.35
N THR A 86 4.63 5.67 12.50
CA THR A 86 4.10 4.35 12.88
C THR A 86 2.58 4.34 12.89
N TYR A 87 1.97 5.35 13.50
CA TYR A 87 0.51 5.45 13.57
C TYR A 87 -0.12 5.62 12.18
N ARG A 88 0.49 6.43 11.31
CA ARG A 88 0.05 6.60 9.91
C ARG A 88 0.15 5.30 9.10
N ALA A 89 1.28 4.59 9.21
CA ALA A 89 1.48 3.31 8.55
C ALA A 89 0.50 2.25 9.05
N PHE A 90 0.24 2.21 10.35
CA PHE A 90 -0.73 1.31 10.96
C PHE A 90 -2.16 1.58 10.49
N LEU A 91 -2.58 2.85 10.45
CA LEU A 91 -3.89 3.21 9.88
C LEU A 91 -3.99 2.81 8.40
N CYS A 92 -2.94 3.02 7.61
CA CYS A 92 -2.94 2.64 6.19
C CYS A 92 -3.08 1.11 6.02
N ALA A 93 -2.34 0.33 6.79
CA ALA A 93 -2.42 -1.13 6.78
C ALA A 93 -3.80 -1.64 7.23
N LEU A 94 -4.39 -1.05 8.27
CA LEU A 94 -5.74 -1.38 8.72
C LEU A 94 -6.81 -1.05 7.69
N LEU A 95 -6.75 0.13 7.08
CA LEU A 95 -7.68 0.52 6.01
C LEU A 95 -7.57 -0.41 4.80
N THR A 96 -6.36 -0.89 4.51
CA THR A 96 -6.14 -1.85 3.43
C THR A 96 -6.78 -3.20 3.75
N ALA A 97 -6.60 -3.71 4.97
CA ALA A 97 -7.28 -4.94 5.40
C ALA A 97 -8.81 -4.79 5.40
N PHE A 98 -9.31 -3.64 5.87
CA PHE A 98 -10.74 -3.33 5.87
C PHE A 98 -11.33 -3.24 4.46
N THR A 99 -10.67 -2.54 3.54
CA THR A 99 -11.13 -2.43 2.15
C THR A 99 -11.14 -3.79 1.46
N LEU A 100 -10.12 -4.63 1.66
CA LEU A 100 -10.12 -6.00 1.15
C LEU A 100 -11.26 -6.84 1.72
N LEU A 101 -11.56 -6.70 3.02
CA LEU A 101 -12.69 -7.40 3.63
C LEU A 101 -14.01 -6.94 2.99
N VAL A 102 -14.23 -5.63 2.85
CA VAL A 102 -15.42 -5.07 2.22
C VAL A 102 -15.58 -5.56 0.79
N ILE A 103 -14.49 -5.57 0.01
CA ILE A 103 -14.52 -6.07 -1.38
C ILE A 103 -14.89 -7.55 -1.40
N LYS A 104 -14.24 -8.39 -0.60
CA LYS A 104 -14.54 -9.83 -0.53
C LYS A 104 -15.98 -10.10 -0.10
N THR A 105 -16.46 -9.41 0.93
CA THR A 105 -17.86 -9.51 1.37
C THR A 105 -18.82 -9.06 0.28
N SER A 106 -18.47 -8.04 -0.50
CA SER A 106 -19.29 -7.63 -1.64
C SER A 106 -19.30 -8.70 -2.73
N GLU A 107 -18.14 -9.22 -3.14
CA GLU A 107 -18.06 -10.26 -4.18
C GLU A 107 -18.87 -11.50 -3.81
N GLU A 108 -18.85 -11.91 -2.55
CA GLU A 108 -19.67 -13.01 -2.02
C GLU A 108 -21.17 -12.69 -2.12
N ALA A 109 -21.58 -11.47 -1.77
CA ALA A 109 -22.97 -11.01 -1.90
C ALA A 109 -23.46 -10.95 -3.36
N TRP A 110 -22.56 -10.65 -4.31
CA TRP A 110 -22.86 -10.60 -5.74
C TRP A 110 -22.67 -11.96 -6.44
N GLY A 111 -22.27 -13.00 -5.72
CA GLY A 111 -22.09 -14.37 -6.26
C GLY A 111 -20.92 -14.49 -7.24
N ILE A 112 -19.95 -13.57 -7.19
CA ILE A 112 -18.76 -13.61 -8.04
C ILE A 112 -17.79 -14.66 -7.47
N PRO A 113 -17.29 -15.62 -8.27
CA PRO A 113 -16.36 -16.63 -7.78
C PRO A 113 -15.05 -15.98 -7.30
N ASP A 114 -14.60 -16.41 -6.13
CA ASP A 114 -13.45 -15.87 -5.39
C ASP A 114 -12.17 -15.85 -6.27
N ALA A 115 -11.80 -14.67 -6.76
CA ALA A 115 -10.65 -14.47 -7.64
C ALA A 115 -9.32 -14.85 -6.97
N THR A 116 -9.29 -14.89 -5.63
CA THR A 116 -8.12 -15.32 -4.86
C THR A 116 -7.76 -16.79 -5.12
N LYS A 117 -8.75 -17.64 -5.45
CA LYS A 117 -8.54 -19.05 -5.78
C LYS A 117 -8.06 -19.28 -7.21
N MET A 118 -8.20 -18.29 -8.11
CA MET A 118 -7.70 -18.39 -9.50
C MET A 118 -6.17 -18.30 -9.59
N PHE A 119 -5.50 -17.69 -8.61
CA PHE A 119 -4.04 -17.46 -8.61
C PHE A 119 -3.30 -18.14 -7.46
N SER A 120 -4.00 -18.89 -6.61
CA SER A 120 -3.41 -19.70 -5.55
C SER A 120 -3.06 -21.08 -6.11
N PHE A 121 -1.85 -21.22 -6.66
CA PHE A 121 -1.28 -22.55 -6.89
C PHE A 121 -0.67 -22.98 -5.55
N GLY A 122 -1.26 -24.03 -4.95
CA GLY A 122 -0.94 -24.50 -3.59
C GLY A 122 0.52 -24.81 -3.31
#